data_AF-A0A8I5KVK5-F1
#
_entry.id   AF-A0A8I5KVK5-F1
#
_cell.length_a   1.000
_cell.length_b   1.000
_cell.length_c   1.000
_cell.angle_alpha   90.00
_cell.angle_beta   90.00
_cell.angle_gamma   90.00
#
_symmetry.space_group_name_H-M   'P 1'
#
loop_
_entity.id
_entity.type
_entity.pdbx_description
1 polymer ?
#
loop_
_entity_poly.entity_id
_entity_poly.type
_entity_poly.pdbx_seq_one_letter_code
_entity_poly.pdbx_strand_id
1 'polypeptide(L)'
;MAAVVAATALKGRGARNARVLRGILAGATANKASHNRTRALQSHSSPEGKEEPEPLSPELEYIPRKRGKNPMKAVGLACPLCHQDVVSVGRLQIRALATPGHTQGHLVYLLDGEPYKGPSCLFSGDLLFLSGCGRTFEGNAETMLSSLDTVLGLGDDTLLWPGHEYAEENLGFAGVVEPENLARERKMQWVQRQRLERKGTCPSTLGEERSYNPFLRTHCLALQEALGPGPGPTGDDDYSRAQLLEELRRLKDMHKSK
;
A
#
# COMPACT_ATOMS: atom_id res chain seq x y z
N MET A 1 -6.72 -7.84 7.92
CA MET A 1 -7.62 -8.41 6.91
C MET A 1 -6.89 -9.14 5.77
N ALA A 2 -5.78 -8.62 5.23
CA ALA A 2 -4.97 -9.31 4.21
C ALA A 2 -4.55 -10.76 4.58
N ALA A 3 -4.28 -11.02 5.86
CA ALA A 3 -3.97 -12.37 6.37
C ALA A 3 -5.12 -13.39 6.22
N VAL A 4 -6.39 -12.95 6.15
CA VAL A 4 -7.56 -13.84 6.03
C VAL A 4 -7.78 -14.29 4.58
N VAL A 5 -7.54 -13.40 3.61
CA VAL A 5 -7.57 -13.74 2.17
C VAL A 5 -6.45 -14.72 1.85
N ALA A 6 -5.24 -14.48 2.38
CA ALA A 6 -4.13 -15.42 2.30
C ALA A 6 -4.44 -16.77 2.96
N ALA A 7 -5.06 -16.76 4.15
CA ALA A 7 -5.42 -17.99 4.86
C ALA A 7 -6.45 -18.84 4.09
N THR A 8 -7.33 -18.21 3.31
CA THR A 8 -8.33 -18.93 2.50
C THR A 8 -7.71 -19.55 1.25
N ALA A 9 -6.75 -18.86 0.61
CA ALA A 9 -5.99 -19.39 -0.54
C ALA A 9 -5.04 -20.56 -0.18
N LEU A 10 -4.73 -20.73 1.11
CA LEU A 10 -3.78 -21.71 1.63
C LEU A 10 -4.41 -22.92 2.33
N LYS A 11 -5.75 -23.03 2.39
CA LYS A 11 -6.41 -24.25 2.91
C LYS A 11 -5.94 -25.47 2.09
N GLY A 12 -5.06 -26.27 2.68
CA GLY A 12 -4.49 -27.48 2.09
C GLY A 12 -3.04 -27.40 1.57
N ARG A 13 -2.33 -26.27 1.71
CA ARG A 13 -0.94 -26.14 1.22
C ARG A 13 0.05 -25.90 2.37
N GLY A 14 1.16 -26.65 2.35
CA GLY A 14 2.10 -26.81 3.47
C GLY A 14 2.58 -25.50 4.12
N ALA A 15 2.96 -25.61 5.40
CA ALA A 15 3.29 -24.50 6.31
C ALA A 15 4.32 -23.48 5.76
N ARG A 16 5.16 -23.89 4.80
CA ARG A 16 6.17 -23.03 4.14
C ARG A 16 5.55 -21.97 3.23
N ASN A 17 4.59 -22.34 2.38
CA ASN A 17 3.90 -21.39 1.49
C ASN A 17 3.08 -20.36 2.28
N ALA A 18 2.52 -20.79 3.41
CA ALA A 18 1.83 -19.92 4.33
C ALA A 18 2.74 -18.90 5.01
N ARG A 19 3.99 -19.30 5.34
CA ARG A 19 4.98 -18.39 5.93
C ARG A 19 5.47 -17.34 4.93
N VAL A 20 5.74 -17.72 3.68
CA VAL A 20 6.17 -16.79 2.62
C VAL A 20 5.08 -15.77 2.32
N LEU A 21 3.83 -16.22 2.10
CA LEU A 21 2.73 -15.31 1.80
C LEU A 21 2.43 -14.36 2.98
N ARG A 22 2.50 -14.86 4.22
CA ARG A 22 2.40 -13.99 5.40
C ARG A 22 3.54 -12.99 5.49
N GLY A 23 4.77 -13.38 5.13
CA GLY A 23 5.93 -12.47 5.12
C GLY A 23 5.77 -11.33 4.11
N ILE A 24 5.33 -11.64 2.90
CA ILE A 24 5.07 -10.65 1.84
C ILE A 24 3.98 -9.66 2.29
N LEU A 25 2.86 -10.19 2.77
CA LEU A 25 1.73 -9.38 3.22
C LEU A 25 2.04 -8.59 4.50
N ALA A 26 2.84 -9.15 5.40
CA ALA A 26 3.32 -8.44 6.57
C ALA A 26 4.29 -7.31 6.17
N GLY A 27 5.17 -7.53 5.20
CA GLY A 27 6.06 -6.51 4.65
C GLY A 27 5.29 -5.32 4.09
N ALA A 28 4.16 -5.56 3.41
CA ALA A 28 3.26 -4.49 2.96
C ALA A 28 2.72 -3.64 4.13
N THR A 29 2.46 -4.25 5.29
CA THR A 29 1.92 -3.57 6.48
C THR A 29 2.97 -3.04 7.47
N ALA A 30 4.23 -3.47 7.35
CA ALA A 30 5.27 -3.27 8.37
C ALA A 30 6.32 -2.22 7.99
N ASN A 31 6.16 -1.52 6.87
CA ASN A 31 7.05 -0.42 6.44
C ASN A 31 6.81 0.86 7.27
N LYS A 32 6.95 0.75 8.59
CA LYS A 32 7.04 1.90 9.50
C LYS A 32 8.36 2.62 9.25
N ALA A 33 8.29 3.94 9.13
CA ALA A 33 9.45 4.84 9.17
C ALA A 33 10.38 4.42 10.31
N SER A 34 11.59 3.98 9.96
CA SER A 34 12.58 3.52 10.93
C SER A 34 13.26 4.71 11.58
N HIS A 35 12.57 5.45 12.45
CA HIS A 35 13.25 6.37 13.38
C HIS A 35 12.63 6.32 14.78
N ASN A 36 13.52 6.06 15.75
CA ASN A 36 13.34 5.94 17.20
C ASN A 36 12.72 4.65 17.77
N ARG A 37 13.59 3.65 17.99
CA ARG A 37 13.75 2.99 19.31
C ARG A 37 15.14 2.36 19.44
N THR A 38 16.14 3.21 19.63
CA THR A 38 17.41 2.85 20.26
C THR A 38 17.23 3.03 21.77
N ARG A 39 16.72 2.01 22.48
CA ARG A 39 16.92 1.70 23.92
C ARG A 39 15.82 0.74 24.42
N ALA A 40 16.25 -0.12 25.33
CA ALA A 40 15.55 -1.27 25.94
C ALA A 40 15.46 -2.48 25.00
N LEU A 41 16.26 -3.54 25.14
CA LEU A 41 16.76 -4.18 26.35
C LEU A 41 18.19 -4.72 26.13
N GLN A 42 19.16 -4.07 26.76
CA GLN A 42 20.29 -4.79 27.34
C GLN A 42 19.93 -5.03 28.80
N SER A 43 19.71 -6.28 29.17
CA SER A 43 19.84 -6.71 30.56
C SER A 43 20.23 -8.19 30.58
N HIS A 44 21.51 -8.40 30.89
CA HIS A 44 22.14 -9.59 31.48
C HIS A 44 22.36 -10.86 30.63
N SER A 45 23.66 -11.09 30.37
CA SER A 45 24.40 -12.36 30.29
C SER A 45 23.82 -13.48 31.17
N SER A 46 23.69 -14.74 30.73
CA SER A 46 24.76 -15.76 30.59
C SER A 46 24.18 -17.10 30.05
N PRO A 47 24.99 -18.15 29.71
CA PRO A 47 24.96 -18.85 28.42
C PRO A 47 24.35 -20.26 28.43
N GLU A 48 24.14 -20.81 27.23
CA GLU A 48 24.23 -22.22 26.78
C GLU A 48 23.07 -22.68 25.88
N GLY A 49 23.43 -23.36 24.78
CA GLY A 49 22.50 -23.99 23.83
C GLY A 49 22.54 -23.37 22.42
N LYS A 50 23.63 -23.59 21.66
CA LYS A 50 23.64 -23.35 20.21
C LYS A 50 22.95 -24.53 19.52
N GLU A 51 21.79 -24.30 18.90
CA GLU A 51 21.33 -25.12 17.78
C GLU A 51 21.51 -24.31 16.49
N GLU A 52 22.40 -24.79 15.62
CA GLU A 52 22.52 -24.29 14.25
C GLU A 52 21.31 -24.75 13.42
N PRO A 53 20.68 -23.88 12.61
CA PRO A 53 19.59 -24.32 11.73
C PRO A 53 20.16 -25.12 10.54
N GLU A 54 19.62 -26.33 10.36
CA GLU A 54 19.94 -27.23 9.24
C GLU A 54 19.70 -26.59 7.85
N PRO A 55 20.48 -26.97 6.83
CA PRO A 55 20.37 -26.42 5.49
C PRO A 55 19.10 -26.89 4.77
N LEU A 56 18.32 -25.92 4.28
CA LEU A 56 17.12 -26.13 3.45
C LEU A 56 17.52 -26.64 2.05
N SER A 57 16.97 -27.78 1.63
CA SER A 57 17.14 -28.38 0.30
C SER A 57 16.33 -27.64 -0.80
N PRO A 58 16.70 -27.78 -2.10
CA PRO A 58 16.32 -26.85 -3.15
C PRO A 58 15.06 -27.30 -3.91
N GLU A 59 14.06 -26.42 -4.04
CA GLU A 59 13.05 -26.47 -5.12
C GLU A 59 12.25 -25.14 -5.20
N LEU A 60 12.98 -24.02 -5.04
CA LEU A 60 12.52 -22.67 -5.37
C LEU A 60 13.42 -22.19 -6.50
N GLU A 61 12.89 -22.16 -7.72
CA GLU A 61 13.63 -21.59 -8.85
C GLU A 61 13.52 -20.07 -8.78
N TYR A 62 14.51 -19.47 -8.12
CA TYR A 62 14.75 -18.04 -8.06
C TYR A 62 15.65 -17.64 -9.24
N ILE A 63 15.22 -16.67 -10.05
CA ILE A 63 16.04 -16.12 -11.15
C ILE A 63 16.56 -14.73 -10.73
N PRO A 64 17.78 -14.62 -10.16
CA PRO A 64 18.33 -13.33 -9.74
C PRO A 64 18.83 -12.47 -10.91
N ARG A 65 18.61 -11.15 -10.83
CA ARG A 65 19.51 -10.15 -11.42
C ARG A 65 20.36 -9.50 -10.31
N LYS A 66 21.65 -9.31 -10.58
CA LYS A 66 22.69 -9.01 -9.56
C LYS A 66 22.62 -7.60 -8.94
N ARG A 67 22.73 -7.61 -7.59
CA ARG A 67 23.42 -6.71 -6.62
C ARG A 67 22.94 -5.27 -6.34
N GLY A 68 22.52 -5.10 -5.07
CA GLY A 68 22.68 -3.92 -4.21
C GLY A 68 22.42 -4.32 -2.74
N LYS A 69 23.12 -3.75 -1.75
CA LYS A 69 22.95 -4.06 -0.30
C LYS A 69 21.94 -3.09 0.35
N ASN A 70 20.96 -3.59 1.14
CA ASN A 70 20.19 -2.95 2.26
C ASN A 70 18.76 -3.58 2.37
N PRO A 71 17.84 -3.13 3.26
CA PRO A 71 17.81 -3.16 4.72
C PRO A 71 16.72 -4.12 5.26
N MET A 72 16.47 -5.26 4.61
CA MET A 72 15.37 -6.20 4.96
C MET A 72 15.77 -7.43 5.80
N LYS A 73 16.71 -7.27 6.75
CA LYS A 73 17.10 -8.40 7.63
C LYS A 73 16.06 -8.77 8.72
N ALA A 74 14.98 -8.00 8.85
CA ALA A 74 14.05 -8.10 9.98
C ALA A 74 12.89 -9.10 9.81
N VAL A 75 12.67 -9.67 8.61
CA VAL A 75 11.50 -10.56 8.35
C VAL A 75 11.91 -11.96 7.88
N GLY A 76 13.19 -12.29 7.88
CA GLY A 76 13.66 -13.64 7.51
C GLY A 76 13.41 -14.02 6.05
N LEU A 77 13.14 -13.05 5.17
CA LEU A 77 13.15 -13.25 3.72
C LEU A 77 14.61 -13.31 3.26
N ALA A 78 14.97 -14.40 2.59
CA ALA A 78 16.34 -14.71 2.22
C ALA A 78 16.97 -13.72 1.22
N CYS A 79 16.18 -12.85 0.58
CA CYS A 79 16.62 -11.76 -0.30
C CYS A 79 15.58 -10.62 -0.30
N PRO A 80 16.00 -9.33 -0.35
CA PRO A 80 15.09 -8.21 -0.59
C PRO A 80 14.53 -8.29 -2.01
N LEU A 81 13.23 -7.97 -2.17
CA LEU A 81 12.59 -7.85 -3.48
C LEU A 81 12.83 -6.45 -4.06
N CYS A 82 12.91 -6.37 -5.38
CA CYS A 82 13.04 -5.15 -6.16
C CYS A 82 11.80 -4.89 -7.02
N HIS A 83 11.73 -3.71 -7.64
CA HIS A 83 10.68 -3.37 -8.60
C HIS A 83 10.62 -4.41 -9.74
N GLN A 84 9.41 -4.90 -10.05
CA GLN A 84 9.09 -5.96 -11.01
C GLN A 84 9.55 -7.38 -10.65
N ASP A 85 10.15 -7.60 -9.48
CA ASP A 85 10.41 -8.98 -9.05
C ASP A 85 9.10 -9.73 -8.87
N VAL A 86 9.08 -10.99 -9.33
CA VAL A 86 7.93 -11.87 -9.20
C VAL A 86 8.27 -13.01 -8.25
N VAL A 87 7.42 -13.20 -7.25
CA VAL A 87 7.48 -14.33 -6.33
C VAL A 87 6.33 -15.28 -6.61
N SER A 88 6.67 -16.53 -6.87
CA SER A 88 5.70 -17.61 -7.06
C SER A 88 5.46 -18.34 -5.75
N VAL A 89 4.19 -18.46 -5.34
CA VAL A 89 3.77 -19.30 -4.20
C VAL A 89 2.76 -20.33 -4.70
N GLY A 90 3.26 -21.49 -5.13
CA GLY A 90 2.46 -22.45 -5.89
C GLY A 90 2.03 -21.83 -7.23
N ARG A 91 0.72 -21.66 -7.45
CA ARG A 91 0.16 -21.01 -8.66
C ARG A 91 -0.08 -19.51 -8.48
N LEU A 92 0.19 -18.96 -7.30
CA LEU A 92 0.06 -17.53 -7.05
C LEU A 92 1.28 -16.82 -7.61
N GLN A 93 1.07 -15.81 -8.45
CA GLN A 93 2.12 -14.94 -8.96
C GLN A 93 1.98 -13.57 -8.30
N ILE A 94 2.98 -13.18 -7.52
CA ILE A 94 2.98 -11.91 -6.78
C ILE A 94 4.10 -11.04 -7.31
N ARG A 95 3.75 -9.92 -7.92
CA ARG A 95 4.70 -8.94 -8.43
C ARG A 95 4.92 -7.83 -7.42
N ALA A 96 6.18 -7.55 -7.08
CA ALA A 96 6.56 -6.40 -6.28
C ALA A 96 6.67 -5.16 -7.18
N LEU A 97 6.06 -4.05 -6.77
CA LEU A 97 6.17 -2.76 -7.45
C LEU A 97 6.74 -1.76 -6.44
N ALA A 98 7.93 -1.22 -6.73
CA ALA A 98 8.47 -0.12 -5.94
C ALA A 98 7.59 1.12 -6.08
N THR A 99 7.24 1.71 -4.93
CA THR A 99 6.35 2.86 -4.82
C THR A 99 6.88 3.83 -3.76
N PRO A 100 8.08 4.41 -3.97
CA PRO A 100 8.66 5.35 -3.01
C PRO A 100 7.72 6.53 -2.76
N GLY A 101 7.80 7.12 -1.57
CA GLY A 101 6.99 8.29 -1.21
C GLY A 101 6.68 8.30 0.28
N HIS A 102 5.98 7.26 0.75
CA HIS A 102 5.79 7.07 2.19
C HIS A 102 7.12 6.80 2.89
N THR A 103 7.83 5.79 2.41
CA THR A 103 9.25 5.52 2.70
C THR A 103 9.98 5.33 1.37
N GLN A 104 11.30 5.46 1.35
CA GLN A 104 12.08 5.27 0.11
C GLN A 104 12.05 3.82 -0.38
N GLY A 105 11.98 2.86 0.55
CA GLY A 105 11.97 1.43 0.26
C GLY A 105 10.57 0.81 0.11
N HIS A 106 9.52 1.62 -0.04
CA HIS A 106 8.15 1.10 -0.06
C HIS A 106 7.90 0.25 -1.31
N LEU A 107 7.29 -0.92 -1.10
CA LEU A 107 6.83 -1.83 -2.15
C LEU A 107 5.34 -2.11 -1.94
N VAL A 108 4.58 -2.11 -3.04
CA VAL A 108 3.25 -2.73 -3.09
C VAL A 108 3.34 -4.08 -3.79
N TYR A 109 2.38 -4.94 -3.52
CA TYR A 109 2.37 -6.29 -4.07
C TYR A 109 1.09 -6.54 -4.87
N LEU A 110 1.26 -6.84 -6.15
CA LEU A 110 0.17 -7.18 -7.05
C LEU A 110 0.09 -8.70 -7.20
N LEU A 111 -0.98 -9.29 -6.69
CA LEU A 111 -1.32 -10.69 -6.92
C LEU A 111 -2.12 -10.81 -8.21
N ASP A 112 -1.62 -11.61 -9.14
CA ASP A 112 -2.32 -11.92 -10.38
C ASP A 112 -3.53 -12.82 -10.12
N GLY A 113 -4.71 -12.33 -10.51
CA GLY A 113 -5.99 -13.03 -10.38
C GLY A 113 -6.38 -13.89 -11.58
N GLU A 114 -5.77 -13.68 -12.74
CA GLU A 114 -6.12 -14.36 -14.01
C GLU A 114 -6.12 -15.89 -13.91
N PRO A 115 -5.11 -16.54 -13.30
CA PRO A 115 -5.09 -18.00 -13.13
C PRO A 115 -6.29 -18.58 -12.36
N TYR A 116 -7.07 -17.73 -11.68
CA TYR A 116 -8.25 -18.09 -10.90
C TYR A 116 -9.54 -17.48 -11.44
N LYS A 117 -9.52 -16.88 -12.63
CA LYS A 117 -10.67 -16.18 -13.25
C LYS A 117 -11.28 -15.12 -12.34
N GLY A 118 -10.44 -14.42 -11.58
CA GLY A 118 -10.84 -13.35 -10.67
C GLY A 118 -9.99 -12.10 -10.88
N PRO A 119 -10.39 -10.97 -10.28
CA PRO A 119 -9.63 -9.73 -10.39
C PRO A 119 -8.27 -9.86 -9.70
N SER A 120 -7.30 -9.08 -10.18
CA SER A 120 -6.03 -8.92 -9.48
C SER A 120 -6.22 -8.24 -8.12
N CYS A 121 -5.33 -8.52 -7.17
CA CYS A 121 -5.37 -7.92 -5.83
C CYS A 121 -4.11 -7.11 -5.56
N LEU A 122 -4.26 -5.82 -5.28
CA LEU A 122 -3.18 -4.93 -4.88
C LEU A 122 -3.13 -4.80 -3.35
N PHE A 123 -2.04 -5.26 -2.75
CA PHE A 123 -1.72 -5.00 -1.36
C PHE A 123 -0.85 -3.74 -1.29
N SER A 124 -1.50 -2.60 -1.01
CA SER A 124 -0.92 -1.27 -1.17
C SER A 124 -0.12 -0.77 0.02
N GLY A 125 -0.19 -1.46 1.17
CA GLY A 125 0.47 -1.01 2.38
C GLY A 125 0.05 0.42 2.74
N ASP A 126 1.05 1.29 2.91
CA ASP A 126 0.86 2.69 3.27
C ASP A 126 0.99 3.64 2.08
N LEU A 127 1.05 3.13 0.85
CA LEU A 127 0.97 3.97 -0.34
C LEU A 127 -0.46 4.54 -0.51
N LEU A 128 -1.43 3.64 -0.63
CA LEU A 128 -2.81 3.94 -1.00
C LEU A 128 -3.78 3.33 0.01
N PHE A 129 -4.68 4.15 0.52
CA PHE A 129 -5.77 3.77 1.41
C PHE A 129 -7.10 3.99 0.71
N LEU A 130 -8.19 3.44 1.27
CA LEU A 130 -9.53 3.82 0.84
C LEU A 130 -9.71 5.34 1.05
N SER A 131 -9.95 6.06 -0.04
CA SER A 131 -10.08 7.52 -0.12
C SER A 131 -8.88 8.34 0.39
N GLY A 132 -7.69 7.75 0.52
CA GLY A 132 -6.50 8.46 1.02
C GLY A 132 -5.18 7.91 0.48
N CYS A 133 -4.08 8.57 0.81
CA CYS A 133 -2.72 8.08 0.60
C CYS A 133 -1.87 8.20 1.87
N GLY A 134 -0.70 7.57 1.86
CA GLY A 134 0.32 7.70 2.89
C GLY A 134 0.79 9.14 3.10
N ARG A 135 1.32 9.42 4.29
CA ARG A 135 2.13 10.61 4.51
C ARG A 135 3.46 10.48 3.76
N THR A 136 3.96 11.57 3.20
CA THR A 136 5.27 11.66 2.54
C THR A 136 6.37 11.88 3.58
N PHE A 137 6.80 10.82 4.29
CA PHE A 137 7.82 10.95 5.33
C PHE A 137 9.24 11.03 4.78
N GLU A 138 9.58 10.20 3.79
CA GLU A 138 10.95 10.10 3.25
C GLU A 138 11.04 10.43 1.74
N GLY A 139 9.94 10.86 1.14
CA GLY A 139 9.84 11.28 -0.27
C GLY A 139 9.18 12.66 -0.43
N ASN A 140 9.03 13.10 -1.67
CA ASN A 140 8.34 14.34 -2.04
C ASN A 140 7.05 14.06 -2.82
N ALA A 141 6.29 15.12 -3.13
CA ALA A 141 5.02 14.99 -3.82
C ALA A 141 5.15 14.41 -5.24
N GLU A 142 6.20 14.77 -5.98
CA GLU A 142 6.50 14.21 -7.31
C GLU A 142 6.73 12.68 -7.25
N THR A 143 7.51 12.24 -6.26
CA THR A 143 7.81 10.82 -6.02
C THR A 143 6.55 10.05 -5.64
N MET A 144 5.73 10.63 -4.75
CA MET A 144 4.44 10.05 -4.37
C MET A 144 3.48 9.98 -5.56
N LEU A 145 3.41 11.04 -6.38
CA LEU A 145 2.57 11.10 -7.58
C LEU A 145 2.95 10.00 -8.56
N SER A 146 4.25 9.85 -8.86
CA SER A 146 4.75 8.78 -9.74
C SER A 146 4.39 7.37 -9.23
N SER A 147 4.46 7.17 -7.91
CA SER A 147 4.05 5.92 -7.27
C SER A 147 2.54 5.67 -7.33
N LEU A 148 1.72 6.73 -7.20
CA LEU A 148 0.27 6.63 -7.39
C LEU A 148 -0.08 6.37 -8.85
N ASP A 149 0.62 6.99 -9.80
CA ASP A 149 0.42 6.77 -11.24
C ASP A 149 0.78 5.33 -11.64
N THR A 150 1.79 4.74 -11.00
CA THR A 150 2.13 3.31 -11.17
C THR A 150 0.94 2.41 -10.82
N VAL A 151 0.21 2.68 -9.74
CA VAL A 151 -0.97 1.88 -9.37
C VAL A 151 -2.20 2.27 -10.17
N LEU A 152 -2.31 3.52 -10.63
CA LEU A 152 -3.34 3.95 -11.59
C LEU A 152 -3.13 3.37 -13.00
N GLY A 153 -1.98 2.76 -13.30
CA GLY A 153 -1.79 1.98 -14.52
C GLY A 153 -2.48 0.61 -14.49
N LEU A 154 -3.01 0.18 -13.35
CA LEU A 154 -3.67 -1.11 -13.17
C LEU A 154 -5.16 -1.05 -13.55
N GLY A 155 -5.75 -2.22 -13.83
CA GLY A 155 -7.16 -2.35 -14.22
C GLY A 155 -8.13 -1.89 -13.14
N ASP A 156 -9.27 -1.31 -13.54
CA ASP A 156 -10.26 -0.73 -12.62
C ASP A 156 -10.91 -1.76 -11.69
N ASP A 157 -10.98 -3.03 -12.11
CA ASP A 157 -11.48 -4.16 -11.32
C ASP A 157 -10.48 -4.66 -10.26
N THR A 158 -9.24 -4.17 -10.28
CA THR A 158 -8.20 -4.55 -9.30
C THR A 158 -8.67 -4.23 -7.88
N LEU A 159 -8.69 -5.25 -7.03
CA LEU A 159 -9.08 -5.13 -5.63
C LEU A 159 -7.97 -4.46 -4.82
N LEU A 160 -8.29 -3.39 -4.11
CA LEU A 160 -7.39 -2.67 -3.22
C LEU A 160 -7.47 -3.19 -1.79
N TRP A 161 -6.33 -3.62 -1.26
CA TRP A 161 -6.13 -4.08 0.11
C TRP A 161 -5.15 -3.17 0.85
N PRO A 162 -5.65 -2.15 1.58
CA PRO A 162 -4.80 -1.19 2.28
C PRO A 162 -4.17 -1.76 3.56
N GLY A 163 -3.10 -1.11 4.03
CA GLY A 163 -2.47 -1.42 5.31
C GLY A 163 -3.34 -1.08 6.53
N HIS A 164 -4.22 -0.09 6.38
CA HIS A 164 -4.98 0.48 7.50
C HIS A 164 -6.45 0.75 7.19
N GLU A 165 -7.27 0.72 8.25
CA GLU A 165 -8.70 1.02 8.24
C GLU A 165 -8.91 2.51 8.56
N TYR A 166 -8.67 3.37 7.56
CA TYR A 166 -8.81 4.84 7.64
C TYR A 166 -9.96 5.38 6.77
N ALA A 167 -10.81 4.50 6.24
CA ALA A 167 -11.81 4.85 5.24
C ALA A 167 -12.74 6.00 5.67
N GLU A 168 -13.27 5.93 6.90
CA GLU A 168 -14.22 6.93 7.40
C GLU A 168 -13.58 8.31 7.56
N GLU A 169 -12.41 8.40 8.17
CA GLU A 169 -11.64 9.65 8.31
C GLU A 169 -11.25 10.22 6.94
N ASN A 170 -10.76 9.36 6.04
CA ASN A 170 -10.32 9.76 4.71
C ASN A 170 -11.49 10.30 3.87
N LEU A 171 -12.65 9.65 3.93
CA LEU A 171 -13.87 10.13 3.27
C LEU A 171 -14.41 11.40 3.92
N GLY A 172 -14.23 11.58 5.22
CA GLY A 172 -14.52 12.83 5.93
C GLY A 172 -13.64 14.00 5.46
N PHE A 173 -12.36 13.75 5.18
CA PHE A 173 -11.49 14.75 4.55
C PHE A 173 -11.86 15.03 3.09
N ALA A 174 -12.09 14.00 2.28
CA ALA A 174 -12.58 14.14 0.91
C ALA A 174 -13.93 14.91 0.89
N GLY A 175 -14.71 14.75 1.97
CA GLY A 175 -15.72 15.67 2.53
C GLY A 175 -15.59 17.13 2.18
N VAL A 176 -14.51 17.65 2.72
CA VAL A 176 -14.18 19.07 2.76
C VAL A 176 -13.63 19.53 1.42
N VAL A 177 -12.90 18.66 0.73
CA VAL A 177 -12.23 18.97 -0.53
C VAL A 177 -13.20 18.96 -1.72
N GLU A 178 -14.00 17.91 -1.89
CA GLU A 178 -14.98 17.80 -2.97
C GLU A 178 -16.38 17.57 -2.36
N PRO A 179 -17.07 18.65 -1.89
CA PRO A 179 -18.37 18.52 -1.22
C PRO A 179 -19.47 18.00 -2.14
N GLU A 180 -19.37 18.24 -3.44
CA GLU A 180 -20.38 17.85 -4.44
C GLU A 180 -20.12 16.47 -5.09
N ASN A 181 -19.06 15.76 -4.69
CA ASN A 181 -18.74 14.45 -5.25
C ASN A 181 -19.71 13.36 -4.71
N LEU A 182 -20.74 13.05 -5.50
CA LEU A 182 -21.76 12.06 -5.16
C LEU A 182 -21.20 10.63 -5.00
N ALA A 183 -20.14 10.26 -5.71
CA ALA A 183 -19.51 8.95 -5.55
C ALA A 183 -18.90 8.81 -4.16
N ARG A 184 -18.24 9.88 -3.70
CA ARG A 184 -17.67 9.98 -2.35
C ARG A 184 -18.75 9.89 -1.27
N GLU A 185 -19.85 10.62 -1.42
CA GLU A 185 -20.96 10.60 -0.46
C GLU A 185 -21.59 9.21 -0.33
N ARG A 186 -21.86 8.55 -1.47
CA ARG A 186 -22.37 7.17 -1.46
C ARG A 186 -21.41 6.21 -0.76
N LYS A 187 -20.10 6.37 -0.98
CA LYS A 187 -19.08 5.53 -0.31
C LYS A 187 -19.04 5.80 1.19
N MET A 188 -19.14 7.06 1.63
CA MET A 188 -19.18 7.44 3.06
C MET A 188 -20.36 6.76 3.77
N GLN A 189 -21.55 6.82 3.20
CA GLN A 189 -22.73 6.16 3.77
C GLN A 189 -22.56 4.63 3.86
N TRP A 190 -21.94 4.01 2.85
CA TRP A 190 -21.63 2.59 2.90
C TRP A 190 -20.62 2.27 4.01
N VAL A 191 -19.54 3.06 4.12
CA VAL A 191 -18.52 2.91 5.17
C VAL A 191 -19.14 3.02 6.56
N GLN A 192 -19.93 4.07 6.82
CA GLN A 192 -20.60 4.27 8.11
C GLN A 192 -21.48 3.08 8.50
N ARG A 193 -22.23 2.50 7.54
CA ARG A 193 -23.01 1.27 7.78
C ARG A 193 -22.11 0.08 8.15
N GLN A 194 -21.01 -0.15 7.42
CA GLN A 194 -20.06 -1.22 7.76
C GLN A 194 -19.48 -1.03 9.16
N ARG A 195 -19.08 0.20 9.51
CA ARG A 195 -18.48 0.53 10.81
C ARG A 195 -19.46 0.36 11.96
N LEU A 196 -20.73 0.75 11.78
CA LEU A 196 -21.80 0.53 12.75
C LEU A 196 -21.96 -0.96 13.06
N GLU A 197 -21.84 -1.81 12.05
CA GLU A 197 -21.90 -3.27 12.17
C GLU A 197 -20.56 -3.91 12.58
N ARG A 198 -19.53 -3.10 12.91
CA ARG A 198 -18.16 -3.54 13.25
C ARG A 198 -17.49 -4.40 12.17
N LYS A 199 -17.83 -4.15 10.90
CA LYS A 199 -17.22 -4.77 9.72
C LYS A 199 -16.05 -3.92 9.18
N GLY A 200 -15.17 -4.56 8.43
CA GLY A 200 -14.10 -3.87 7.71
C GLY A 200 -14.61 -3.26 6.41
N THR A 201 -13.91 -2.25 5.91
CA THR A 201 -14.30 -1.50 4.69
C THR A 201 -13.52 -1.92 3.45
N CYS A 202 -12.56 -2.85 3.60
CA CYS A 202 -11.79 -3.41 2.50
C CYS A 202 -12.33 -4.78 2.04
N PRO A 203 -12.14 -5.15 0.77
CA PRO A 203 -11.48 -4.36 -0.28
C PRO A 203 -12.38 -3.28 -0.88
N SER A 204 -11.77 -2.26 -1.50
CA SER A 204 -12.40 -1.47 -2.56
C SER A 204 -11.82 -1.91 -3.93
N THR A 205 -12.21 -1.25 -5.01
CA THR A 205 -11.59 -1.40 -6.34
C THR A 205 -10.83 -0.14 -6.73
N LEU A 206 -9.82 -0.25 -7.61
CA LEU A 206 -9.13 0.94 -8.12
C LEU A 206 -10.06 1.86 -8.91
N GLY A 207 -11.03 1.30 -9.64
CA GLY A 207 -12.06 2.08 -10.34
C GLY A 207 -12.92 2.90 -9.38
N GLU A 208 -13.32 2.34 -8.24
CA GLU A 208 -13.99 3.09 -7.18
C GLU A 208 -13.09 4.21 -6.63
N GLU A 209 -11.83 3.92 -6.31
CA GLU A 209 -10.92 4.93 -5.76
C GLU A 209 -10.72 6.11 -6.71
N ARG A 210 -10.62 5.89 -8.03
CA ARG A 210 -10.54 6.99 -9.02
C ARG A 210 -11.73 7.95 -8.95
N SER A 211 -12.90 7.46 -8.52
CA SER A 211 -14.13 8.25 -8.48
C SER A 211 -14.21 9.20 -7.28
N TYR A 212 -13.57 8.87 -6.16
CA TYR A 212 -13.74 9.64 -4.91
C TYR A 212 -12.46 9.93 -4.12
N ASN A 213 -11.33 9.29 -4.43
CA ASN A 213 -10.09 9.49 -3.69
C ASN A 213 -9.39 10.74 -4.22
N PRO A 214 -9.30 11.84 -3.44
CA PRO A 214 -8.76 13.10 -3.93
C PRO A 214 -7.29 12.97 -4.40
N PHE A 215 -6.51 12.06 -3.81
CA PHE A 215 -5.11 11.85 -4.18
C PHE A 215 -4.93 11.13 -5.53
N LEU A 216 -5.97 10.45 -6.03
CA LEU A 216 -5.97 9.84 -7.36
C LEU A 216 -6.62 10.72 -8.43
N ARG A 217 -7.13 11.89 -8.03
CA ARG A 217 -7.94 12.79 -8.85
C ARG A 217 -7.25 14.11 -9.16
N THR A 218 -5.93 14.21 -8.95
CA THR A 218 -5.14 15.44 -9.18
C THR A 218 -5.17 15.94 -10.62
N HIS A 219 -5.49 15.06 -11.57
CA HIS A 219 -5.70 15.37 -12.98
C HIS A 219 -7.14 15.83 -13.31
N CYS A 220 -8.08 15.71 -12.37
CA CYS A 220 -9.47 16.07 -12.59
C CYS A 220 -9.68 17.58 -12.38
N LEU A 221 -10.26 18.25 -13.38
CA LEU A 221 -10.58 19.68 -13.31
C LEU A 221 -11.47 20.02 -12.10
N ALA A 222 -12.48 19.19 -11.81
CA ALA A 222 -13.38 19.42 -10.67
C ALA A 222 -12.64 19.51 -9.32
N LEU A 223 -11.59 18.71 -9.13
CA LEU A 223 -10.77 18.76 -7.91
C LEU A 223 -9.88 20.01 -7.90
N GLN A 224 -9.29 20.34 -9.04
CA GLN A 224 -8.47 21.54 -9.22
C GLN A 224 -9.29 22.80 -8.92
N GLU A 225 -10.52 22.89 -9.44
CA GLU A 225 -11.45 23.99 -9.18
C GLU A 225 -11.86 24.06 -7.71
N ALA A 226 -12.15 22.91 -7.07
CA ALA A 226 -12.57 22.86 -5.67
C ALA A 226 -11.48 23.30 -4.68
N LEU A 227 -10.20 23.09 -5.01
CA LEU A 227 -9.06 23.57 -4.22
C LEU A 227 -8.70 25.04 -4.51
N GLY A 228 -9.32 25.64 -5.52
CA GLY A 228 -9.02 26.99 -5.99
C GLY A 228 -7.83 27.02 -6.97
N PRO A 229 -7.50 28.20 -7.56
CA PRO A 229 -6.40 28.31 -8.49
C PRO A 229 -5.11 27.88 -7.79
N GLY A 230 -4.61 26.72 -8.18
CA GLY A 230 -3.27 26.29 -7.85
C GLY A 230 -2.23 27.29 -8.39
N PRO A 231 -0.93 27.07 -8.13
CA PRO A 231 0.11 27.78 -8.86
C PRO A 231 -0.22 27.71 -10.36
N GLY A 232 -0.28 28.89 -11.01
CA GLY A 232 -0.73 29.02 -12.39
C GLY A 232 0.00 28.07 -13.35
N PRO A 233 -0.56 27.83 -14.55
CA PRO A 233 -0.05 26.80 -15.47
C PRO A 233 1.45 26.97 -15.70
N THR A 234 2.23 25.99 -15.27
CA THR A 234 3.69 25.96 -15.42
C THR A 234 4.13 25.42 -16.79
N GLY A 235 3.17 24.92 -17.59
CA GLY A 235 3.42 24.24 -18.86
C GLY A 235 3.77 22.74 -18.70
N ASP A 236 3.89 22.26 -17.45
CA ASP A 236 4.17 20.87 -17.09
C ASP A 236 3.03 20.32 -16.21
N ASP A 237 2.21 19.45 -16.78
CA ASP A 237 1.02 18.90 -16.14
C ASP A 237 1.38 18.05 -14.90
N ASP A 238 2.48 17.29 -14.95
CA ASP A 238 2.89 16.43 -13.83
C ASP A 238 3.41 17.27 -12.66
N TYR A 239 4.15 18.33 -12.94
CA TYR A 239 4.60 19.27 -11.91
C TYR A 239 3.41 19.96 -11.22
N SER A 240 2.42 20.43 -12.00
CA SER A 240 1.20 21.02 -11.44
C SER A 240 0.40 20.01 -10.60
N ARG A 241 0.28 18.76 -11.05
CA ARG A 241 -0.38 17.68 -10.29
C ARG A 241 0.37 17.36 -8.99
N ALA A 242 1.69 17.40 -8.99
CA ALA A 242 2.51 17.15 -7.80
C ALA A 242 2.32 18.27 -6.75
N GLN A 243 2.26 19.53 -7.18
CA GLN A 243 1.98 20.66 -6.28
C GLN A 243 0.57 20.55 -5.66
N LEU A 244 -0.42 20.14 -6.45
CA LEU A 244 -1.77 19.90 -5.95
C LEU A 244 -1.81 18.75 -4.93
N LEU A 245 -1.05 17.67 -5.20
CA LEU A 245 -0.90 16.55 -4.27
C LEU A 245 -0.24 16.99 -2.96
N GLU A 246 0.77 17.84 -3.01
CA GLU A 246 1.43 18.41 -1.83
C GLU A 246 0.43 19.22 -0.98
N GLU A 247 -0.36 20.07 -1.62
CA GLU A 247 -1.36 20.88 -0.92
C GLU A 247 -2.47 20.01 -0.31
N LEU A 248 -2.99 19.02 -1.06
CA LEU A 248 -3.94 18.03 -0.53
C LEU A 248 -3.39 17.31 0.70
N ARG A 249 -2.11 16.92 0.65
CA ARG A 249 -1.45 16.22 1.75
C ARG A 249 -1.34 17.12 2.98
N ARG A 250 -0.94 18.38 2.78
CA ARG A 250 -0.86 19.42 3.82
C ARG A 250 -2.23 19.66 4.47
N LEU A 251 -3.27 19.85 3.66
CA LEU A 251 -4.64 20.03 4.13
C LEU A 251 -5.12 18.81 4.93
N LYS A 252 -4.85 17.59 4.45
CA LYS A 252 -5.22 16.36 5.19
C LYS A 252 -4.47 16.21 6.50
N ASP A 253 -3.20 16.60 6.56
CA ASP A 253 -2.41 16.50 7.79
C ASP A 253 -2.83 17.50 8.87
N MET A 254 -3.41 18.63 8.46
CA MET A 254 -4.05 19.59 9.38
C MET A 254 -5.50 19.24 9.72
N HIS A 255 -6.17 18.43 8.88
CA HIS A 255 -7.55 18.04 9.08
C HIS A 255 -7.69 17.20 10.36
N LYS A 256 -8.48 17.71 11.30
CA LYS A 256 -8.88 16.95 12.48
C LYS A 256 -10.27 16.41 12.22
N SER A 257 -10.43 15.08 12.24
CA SER A 257 -11.76 14.47 12.24
C SER A 257 -12.54 15.02 13.44
N LYS A 258 -13.75 15.49 13.18
CA LYS A 258 -14.72 15.78 14.25
C LYS A 258 -15.29 14.49 14.81
#